data_AF-U6RKY0-F1
#
_entry.id   AF-U6RKY0-F1
#
_cell.length_a   1.000
_cell.length_b   1.000
_cell.length_c   1.000
_cell.angle_alpha   90.00
_cell.angle_beta   90.00
_cell.angle_gamma   90.00
#
_symmetry.space_group_name_H-M   'P 1'
#
loop_
_entity.id
_entity.type
_entity.pdbx_description
1 polymer ?
#
loop_
_entity_poly.entity_id
_entity_poly.type
_entity_poly.pdbx_seq_one_letter_code
_entity_poly.pdbx_strand_id
1 'polypeptide(L)'
;MFFVMLMGLIGYTADEVRRRSKEIAIRKVNGAEASGILELLSKDVLYVALPATVIGSVASWYVNTMWMDMFAEHVPLNWMVYVWVVIGVLIVIVACVVWKAWRIANENPVNSIKSE
;
A
#
# COMPACT_ATOMS: atom_id res chain seq x y z
N MET A 1 -6.99 -4.48 27.25
CA MET A 1 -6.10 -5.29 26.39
C MET A 1 -5.69 -4.55 25.11
N PHE A 2 -6.64 -4.04 24.31
CA PHE A 2 -6.37 -3.30 23.07
C PHE A 2 -5.38 -2.11 23.22
N PHE A 3 -5.55 -1.28 24.25
CA PHE A 3 -4.65 -0.15 24.53
C PHE A 3 -3.21 -0.56 24.85
N VAL A 4 -3.01 -1.71 25.51
CA VAL A 4 -1.67 -2.20 25.88
C VAL A 4 -0.94 -2.71 24.64
N MET A 5 -1.65 -3.39 23.72
CA MET A 5 -1.09 -3.80 22.44
C MET A 5 -0.70 -2.61 21.55
N LEU A 6 -1.54 -1.56 21.52
CA LEU A 6 -1.22 -0.33 20.77
C LEU A 6 0.02 0.39 21.32
N MET A 7 0.14 0.51 22.63
CA MET A 7 1.34 1.11 23.27
C MET A 7 2.61 0.33 22.90
N GLY A 8 2.56 -1.01 22.93
CA GLY A 8 3.69 -1.85 22.54
C GLY A 8 4.07 -1.74 21.06
N LEU A 9 3.07 -1.72 20.16
CA LEU A 9 3.29 -1.60 18.72
C LEU A 9 3.84 -0.22 18.34
N ILE A 10 3.38 0.84 19.01
CA ILE A 10 3.90 2.21 18.82
C ILE A 10 5.37 2.30 19.25
N GLY A 11 5.72 1.74 20.41
CA GLY A 11 7.10 1.71 20.89
C GLY A 11 8.04 0.96 19.94
N TYR A 12 7.64 -0.23 19.51
CA TYR A 12 8.41 -1.03 18.54
C TYR A 12 8.59 -0.31 17.20
N THR A 13 7.52 0.31 16.68
CA THR A 13 7.57 1.03 15.41
C THR A 13 8.47 2.27 15.49
N ALA A 14 8.43 2.99 16.61
CA ALA A 14 9.27 4.17 16.83
C ALA A 14 10.77 3.81 16.86
N ASP A 15 11.12 2.68 17.48
CA ASP A 15 12.50 2.19 17.52
C ASP A 15 12.99 1.70 16.16
N GLU A 16 12.14 0.99 15.41
CA GLU A 16 12.47 0.49 14.08
C GLU A 16 12.67 1.65 13.07
N VAL A 17 11.82 2.67 13.13
CA VAL A 17 11.97 3.90 12.32
C VAL A 17 13.28 4.60 12.68
N ARG A 18 13.61 4.74 13.98
CA ARG A 18 14.86 5.36 14.41
C ARG A 18 16.09 4.59 13.96
N ARG A 19 16.05 3.25 13.95
CA ARG A 19 17.13 2.39 13.44
C ARG A 19 17.34 2.56 11.94
N ARG A 20 16.27 2.64 11.15
CA ARG A 20 16.35 2.72 9.67
C ARG A 20 16.47 4.12 9.10
N SER A 21 16.24 5.17 9.89
CA SER A 21 16.34 6.57 9.44
C SER A 21 17.70 6.91 8.81
N LYS A 22 18.81 6.31 9.29
CA LYS A 22 20.15 6.55 8.73
C LYS A 22 20.32 5.97 7.32
N GLU A 23 19.76 4.79 7.06
CA GLU A 23 19.80 4.15 5.74
C GLU A 23 18.90 4.89 4.73
N ILE A 24 17.77 5.39 5.21
CA ILE A 24 16.81 6.19 4.42
C ILE A 24 17.42 7.55 4.06
N ALA A 25 18.14 8.20 4.99
CA ALA A 25 18.83 9.46 4.75
C ALA A 25 19.94 9.34 3.70
N ILE A 26 20.74 8.27 3.74
CA ILE A 26 21.82 8.02 2.77
C ILE A 26 21.24 7.77 1.36
N ARG A 27 20.12 7.05 1.25
CA ARG A 27 19.44 6.84 -0.05
C ARG A 27 18.82 8.11 -0.63
N LYS A 28 18.43 9.08 0.20
CA LYS A 28 17.79 10.34 -0.21
C LYS A 28 18.76 11.36 -0.81
N VAL A 29 20.04 11.31 -0.43
CA VAL A 29 21.11 12.21 -0.93
C VAL A 29 21.58 11.85 -2.35
N ASN A 30 21.24 10.66 -2.86
CA ASN A 30 21.78 10.11 -4.10
C ASN A 30 21.13 10.63 -5.42
N GLY A 31 20.46 11.79 -5.40
CA GLY A 31 20.16 12.57 -6.61
C GLY A 31 19.29 11.89 -7.67
N ALA A 32 18.23 11.16 -7.27
CA ALA A 32 17.32 10.53 -8.22
C ALA A 32 16.37 11.57 -8.85
N GLU A 33 16.31 11.58 -10.18
CA GLU A 33 15.34 12.33 -10.99
C GLU A 33 13.91 12.01 -10.53
N ALA A 34 13.01 13.00 -10.47
CA ALA A 34 11.65 12.82 -9.96
C ALA A 34 10.86 11.72 -10.72
N SER A 35 11.17 11.52 -12.00
CA SER A 35 10.70 10.41 -12.84
C SER A 35 11.19 9.04 -12.36
N GLY A 36 12.47 8.93 -11.99
CA GLY A 36 13.07 7.71 -11.45
C GLY A 36 12.53 7.32 -10.08
N ILE A 37 12.22 8.30 -9.22
CA ILE A 37 11.57 8.05 -7.91
C ILE A 37 10.13 7.53 -8.13
N LEU A 38 9.40 8.12 -9.08
CA LEU A 38 8.04 7.70 -9.41
C LEU A 38 7.98 6.27 -9.96
N GLU A 39 8.92 5.91 -10.86
CA GLU A 39 8.99 4.57 -11.44
C GLU A 39 9.38 3.53 -10.38
N LEU A 40 10.39 3.82 -9.55
CA LEU A 40 10.85 2.93 -8.49
C LEU A 40 9.73 2.66 -7.47
N LEU A 41 9.07 3.71 -6.99
CA LEU A 41 8.00 3.60 -5.99
C LEU A 41 6.77 2.86 -6.54
N SER A 42 6.40 3.14 -7.80
CA SER A 42 5.27 2.46 -8.45
C SER A 42 5.54 0.97 -8.62
N LYS A 43 6.76 0.60 -8.99
CA LYS A 43 7.13 -0.81 -9.21
C LYS A 43 7.18 -1.60 -7.91
N ASP A 44 7.74 -1.03 -6.85
CA ASP A 44 7.78 -1.66 -5.51
C ASP A 44 6.38 -1.87 -4.94
N VAL A 45 5.50 -0.87 -5.07
CA VAL A 45 4.12 -0.99 -4.58
C VAL A 45 3.32 -1.99 -5.41
N LEU A 46 3.45 -1.97 -6.74
CA LEU A 46 2.76 -2.91 -7.61
C LEU A 46 3.22 -4.36 -7.39
N TYR A 47 4.51 -4.57 -7.12
CA TYR A 47 5.05 -5.90 -6.83
C TYR A 47 4.37 -6.59 -5.64
N VAL A 48 4.00 -5.81 -4.62
CA VAL A 48 3.27 -6.32 -3.45
C VAL A 48 1.75 -6.30 -3.68
N ALA A 49 1.23 -5.26 -4.32
CA ALA A 49 -0.20 -5.06 -4.52
C ALA A 49 -0.83 -6.11 -5.45
N LEU A 50 -0.15 -6.51 -6.53
CA LEU A 50 -0.64 -7.53 -7.47
C LEU A 50 -0.93 -8.87 -6.78
N PRO A 51 0.05 -9.54 -6.13
CA PRO A 51 -0.23 -10.80 -5.45
C PRO A 51 -1.24 -10.64 -4.31
N ALA A 52 -1.21 -9.53 -3.57
CA ALA A 52 -2.16 -9.28 -2.49
C ALA A 52 -3.61 -9.17 -3.01
N THR A 53 -3.85 -8.44 -4.10
CA THR A 53 -5.19 -8.27 -4.69
C THR A 53 -5.70 -9.56 -5.34
N VAL A 54 -4.81 -10.35 -5.97
CA VAL A 54 -5.16 -11.66 -6.52
C VAL A 54 -5.55 -12.64 -5.40
N ILE A 55 -4.71 -12.78 -4.38
CA ILE A 55 -5.00 -13.67 -3.24
C ILE A 55 -6.27 -13.23 -2.51
N GLY A 56 -6.43 -11.92 -2.29
CA GLY A 56 -7.63 -11.36 -1.66
C GLY A 56 -8.90 -11.64 -2.46
N SER A 57 -8.84 -11.59 -3.80
CA SER A 57 -9.99 -11.89 -4.66
C SER A 57 -10.37 -13.36 -4.64
N VAL A 58 -9.38 -14.26 -4.68
CA VAL A 58 -9.61 -15.72 -4.57
C VAL A 58 -10.20 -16.07 -3.20
N ALA A 59 -9.65 -15.49 -2.14
CA ALA A 59 -10.17 -15.67 -0.78
C ALA A 59 -11.61 -15.13 -0.66
N SER A 60 -11.89 -13.96 -1.24
CA SER A 60 -13.24 -13.38 -1.26
C SER A 60 -14.24 -14.27 -1.99
N TRP A 61 -13.84 -14.86 -3.13
CA TRP A 61 -14.68 -15.82 -3.84
C TRP A 61 -14.99 -17.05 -2.98
N TYR A 62 -13.98 -17.66 -2.36
CA TYR A 62 -14.16 -18.83 -1.49
C TYR A 62 -15.06 -18.57 -0.27
N VAL A 63 -14.87 -17.41 0.38
CA VAL A 63 -15.72 -17.01 1.50
C VAL A 63 -17.14 -16.73 1.04
N ASN A 64 -17.31 -16.11 -0.13
CA ASN A 64 -18.62 -15.81 -0.68
C ASN A 64 -19.40 -17.10 -1.02
N THR A 65 -18.74 -18.10 -1.62
CA THR A 65 -19.38 -19.40 -1.88
C THR A 65 -19.84 -20.07 -0.59
N MET A 66 -18.99 -20.09 0.44
CA MET A 66 -19.35 -20.66 1.75
C MET A 66 -20.48 -19.86 2.43
N TRP A 67 -20.48 -18.54 2.28
CA TRP A 67 -21.51 -17.67 2.82
C TRP A 67 -22.86 -17.89 2.13
N MET A 68 -22.85 -18.01 0.80
CA MET A 68 -24.07 -18.24 0.01
C MET A 68 -24.70 -19.60 0.32
N ASP A 69 -23.91 -20.64 0.57
CA ASP A 69 -24.43 -21.96 0.96
C ASP A 69 -25.26 -21.94 2.27
N MET A 70 -25.12 -20.90 3.10
CA MET A 70 -25.92 -20.71 4.31
C MET A 70 -27.31 -20.11 4.06
N PHE A 71 -27.58 -19.62 2.83
CA PHE A 71 -28.84 -18.98 2.48
C PHE A 71 -29.62 -19.82 1.44
N ALA A 72 -30.94 -19.85 1.58
CA ALA A 72 -31.80 -20.57 0.63
C ALA A 72 -31.87 -19.88 -0.74
N GLU A 73 -31.65 -18.56 -0.80
CA GLU A 73 -31.57 -17.80 -2.05
C GLU A 73 -30.12 -17.46 -2.39
N HIS A 74 -29.74 -17.78 -3.63
CA HIS A 74 -28.42 -17.53 -4.17
C HIS A 74 -28.51 -16.43 -5.23
N VAL A 75 -27.81 -15.31 -5.02
CA VAL A 75 -27.58 -14.30 -6.06
C VAL A 75 -26.42 -14.76 -6.94
N PRO A 76 -26.62 -15.10 -8.23
CA PRO A 76 -25.53 -15.53 -9.09
C PRO A 76 -24.56 -14.36 -9.32
N LEU A 77 -23.41 -14.41 -8.64
CA LEU A 77 -22.31 -13.48 -8.84
C LEU A 77 -21.47 -13.94 -10.03
N ASN A 78 -21.41 -13.12 -11.08
CA ASN A 78 -20.54 -13.39 -12.22
C ASN A 78 -19.07 -13.15 -11.83
N TRP A 79 -18.18 -14.07 -12.21
CA TRP A 79 -16.73 -13.95 -12.00
C TRP A 79 -16.15 -12.61 -12.48
N MET A 80 -16.74 -12.00 -13.52
CA MET A 80 -16.34 -10.68 -14.01
C MET A 80 -16.39 -9.58 -12.95
N VAL A 81 -17.25 -9.69 -11.93
CA VAL A 81 -17.32 -8.71 -10.84
C VAL A 81 -16.00 -8.65 -10.07
N TYR A 82 -15.38 -9.80 -9.80
CA TYR A 82 -14.09 -9.87 -9.10
C TYR A 82 -12.97 -9.23 -9.93
N VAL A 83 -12.99 -9.39 -11.26
CA VAL A 83 -12.03 -8.74 -12.17
C VAL A 83 -12.16 -7.23 -12.10
N TRP A 84 -13.40 -6.70 -12.14
CA TRP A 84 -13.65 -5.27 -12.00
C TRP A 84 -13.18 -4.72 -10.66
N VAL A 85 -13.38 -5.47 -9.57
CA VAL A 85 -12.88 -5.11 -8.24
C VAL A 85 -11.35 -5.03 -8.21
N VAL A 86 -10.65 -6.03 -8.78
CA VAL A 86 -9.17 -6.02 -8.85
C VAL A 86 -8.68 -4.81 -9.63
N ILE A 87 -9.27 -4.54 -10.80
CA ILE A 87 -8.91 -3.38 -11.63
C ILE A 87 -9.15 -2.08 -10.85
N GLY A 88 -10.31 -1.94 -10.20
CA GLY A 88 -10.65 -0.77 -9.40
C GLY A 88 -9.66 -0.54 -8.26
N VAL A 89 -9.29 -1.60 -7.54
CA VAL A 89 -8.31 -1.52 -6.45
C VAL A 89 -6.94 -1.12 -6.98
N LEU A 90 -6.48 -1.70 -8.09
CA LEU A 90 -5.20 -1.34 -8.71
C LEU A 90 -5.17 0.12 -9.15
N ILE A 91 -6.25 0.64 -9.73
CA ILE A 91 -6.38 2.06 -10.10
C ILE A 91 -6.21 2.95 -8.88
N VAL A 92 -6.89 2.62 -7.77
CA VAL A 92 -6.79 3.39 -6.52
C VAL A 92 -5.36 3.36 -5.97
N ILE A 93 -4.70 2.21 -6.00
CA ILE A 93 -3.31 2.07 -5.56
C ILE A 93 -2.39 2.96 -6.39
N VAL A 94 -2.47 2.88 -7.72
CA VAL A 94 -1.66 3.70 -8.62
C VAL A 94 -1.93 5.19 -8.40
N ALA A 95 -3.19 5.60 -8.31
CA ALA A 95 -3.56 6.99 -8.04
C ALA A 95 -2.95 7.50 -6.72
N CYS A 96 -2.98 6.68 -5.67
CA CYS A 96 -2.40 7.00 -4.37
C CYS A 96 -0.87 7.14 -4.44
N VAL A 97 -0.19 6.25 -5.18
CA VAL A 97 1.26 6.32 -5.39
C VAL A 97 1.65 7.57 -6.17
N VAL A 98 0.95 7.84 -7.28
CA VAL A 98 1.17 9.05 -8.10
C VAL A 98 0.98 10.30 -7.25
N TRP A 99 -0.08 10.35 -6.45
CA TRP A 99 -0.34 11.52 -5.61
C TRP A 99 0.73 11.72 -4.53
N LYS A 100 1.16 10.64 -3.84
CA LYS A 100 2.24 10.73 -2.85
C LYS A 100 3.56 11.13 -3.49
N ALA A 101 3.93 10.52 -4.61
CA ALA A 101 5.16 10.84 -5.31
C ALA A 101 5.17 12.28 -5.82
N TRP A 102 4.06 12.75 -6.38
CA TRP A 102 3.91 14.14 -6.82
C TRP A 102 4.04 15.12 -5.67
N ARG A 103 3.43 14.81 -4.52
CA ARG A 103 3.58 15.62 -3.29
C ARG A 103 5.02 15.67 -2.81
N ILE A 104 5.74 14.53 -2.78
CA ILE A 104 7.13 14.45 -2.34
C ILE A 104 8.06 15.21 -3.31
N ALA A 105 7.82 15.11 -4.62
CA ALA A 105 8.61 15.80 -5.63
C ALA A 105 8.40 17.33 -5.61
N ASN A 106 7.20 17.79 -5.25
CA ASN A 106 6.85 19.21 -5.19
C ASN A 106 7.07 19.83 -3.78
N GLU A 107 7.33 19.00 -2.77
CA GLU A 107 7.79 19.46 -1.46
C GLU A 107 9.23 19.98 -1.58
N ASN A 108 9.38 21.29 -1.38
CA ASN A 108 10.61 22.04 -1.62
C ASN A 108 11.80 21.39 -0.88
N PRO A 109 12.86 20.92 -1.57
CA PRO A 109 13.97 20.18 -0.95
C PRO A 109 14.71 20.99 0.13
N VAL A 110 14.61 22.32 0.09
CA VAL A 110 15.11 23.25 1.11
C VAL A 110 14.48 23.07 2.48
N ASN A 111 13.21 22.67 2.58
CA ASN A 111 12.56 22.43 3.88
C ASN A 111 12.96 21.09 4.51
N SER A 112 13.41 20.12 3.71
CA SER A 112 13.89 18.84 4.24
C SER A 112 15.29 18.92 4.86
N ILE A 113 16.04 20.00 4.60
CA ILE A 113 17.41 20.20 5.09
C ILE A 113 17.45 21.10 6.33
N LYS A 114 16.42 21.94 6.54
CA LYS A 114 16.41 22.95 7.63
C LYS A 114 15.67 22.52 8.89
N SER A 115 15.03 21.35 8.88
CA SER A 115 14.40 20.74 10.06
C SER A 115 15.31 19.77 10.81
N GLU A 116 16.60 19.73 10.47
CA GLU A 116 17.66 19.07 11.24
C GLU A 116 18.67 20.10 11.74
#